data_AF-A0A381XFG2-F1
#
_entry.id   AF-A0A381XFG2-F1
#
_cell.length_a   1.000
_cell.length_b   1.000
_cell.length_c   1.000
_cell.angle_alpha   90.00
_cell.angle_beta   90.00
_cell.angle_gamma   90.00
#
_symmetry.space_group_name_H-M   'P 1'
#
loop_
_entity.id
_entity.type
_entity.pdbx_description
1 polymer ?
#
loop_
_entity_poly.entity_id
_entity_poly.type
_entity_poly.pdbx_seq_one_letter_code
_entity_poly.pdbx_strand_id
1 'polypeptide(L)'
;VAIVLLETSLTEMSFSIAVLTKNNTNPAYIGARVGIDRMIEHFGCRAVHYVPRRPDDVGEQITLVSKALDRIPDAIIMCPTHPTRLAEAIQSIEASGTPLFFFVSETELSPAVSCIGSDDEALGHAMAERLAGHLEG
;
A
#
# COMPACT_ATOMS: atom_id res chain seq x y z
N VAL A 1 -32.14 37.59 22.81
CA VAL A 1 -32.04 36.38 21.95
C VAL A 1 -30.65 36.41 21.33
N ALA A 2 -29.69 35.72 21.91
CA ALA A 2 -28.34 35.60 21.39
C ALA A 2 -28.14 34.12 21.06
N ILE A 3 -28.29 33.78 19.78
CA ILE A 3 -27.99 32.45 19.26
C ILE A 3 -26.47 32.40 19.15
N VAL A 4 -25.81 31.82 20.14
CA VAL A 4 -24.41 31.41 20.05
C VAL A 4 -24.40 30.15 19.18
N LEU A 5 -24.19 30.33 17.88
CA LEU A 5 -23.80 29.24 16.98
C LEU A 5 -22.40 28.79 17.42
N LEU A 6 -22.36 27.78 18.29
CA LEU A 6 -21.19 26.92 18.45
C LEU A 6 -21.01 26.19 17.11
N GLU A 7 -20.33 26.84 16.17
CA GLU A 7 -19.72 26.16 15.04
C GLU A 7 -18.81 25.09 15.62
N THR A 8 -19.28 23.85 15.56
CA THR A 8 -18.48 22.69 15.86
C THR A 8 -17.39 22.69 14.81
N SER A 9 -16.20 23.15 15.17
CA SER A 9 -14.99 22.97 14.37
C SER A 9 -14.86 21.47 14.15
N LEU A 10 -15.30 21.00 12.98
CA LEU A 10 -14.80 19.77 12.43
C LEU A 10 -13.30 20.00 12.30
N THR A 11 -12.52 19.38 13.17
CA THR A 11 -11.10 19.17 12.89
C THR A 11 -11.07 18.54 11.51
N GLU A 12 -10.69 19.32 10.48
CA GLU A 12 -10.33 18.79 9.18
C GLU A 12 -9.32 17.68 9.45
N MET A 13 -9.73 16.42 9.32
CA MET A 13 -8.87 15.27 9.54
C MET A 13 -7.91 15.18 8.36
N SER A 14 -6.91 16.05 8.34
CA SER A 14 -5.85 16.00 7.35
C SER A 14 -4.88 14.90 7.76
N PHE A 15 -4.85 13.81 6.99
CA PHE A 15 -3.87 12.74 7.12
C PHE A 15 -3.05 12.60 5.83
N SER A 16 -1.81 12.15 5.97
CA SER A 16 -0.83 11.95 4.90
C SER A 16 -0.53 10.47 4.75
N ILE A 17 -0.77 9.94 3.54
CA ILE A 17 -0.52 8.53 3.22
C ILE A 17 0.66 8.43 2.25
N ALA A 18 1.65 7.61 2.59
CA ALA A 18 2.70 7.23 1.65
C ALA A 18 2.32 5.92 0.95
N VAL A 19 2.36 5.90 -0.38
CA VAL A 19 2.00 4.73 -1.20
C VAL A 19 3.22 4.26 -1.97
N LEU A 20 3.70 3.06 -1.65
CA LEU A 20 4.87 2.45 -2.27
C LEU A 20 4.46 1.31 -3.18
N THR A 21 4.89 1.35 -4.44
CA THR A 21 4.59 0.30 -5.42
C THR A 21 5.87 -0.14 -6.13
N LYS A 22 5.85 -1.32 -6.77
CA LYS A 22 7.06 -1.92 -7.38
C LYS A 22 7.49 -1.21 -8.67
N ASN A 23 6.52 -0.68 -9.43
CA ASN A 23 6.76 -0.04 -10.73
C ASN A 23 5.55 0.81 -11.18
N ASN A 24 5.71 1.50 -12.32
CA ASN A 24 4.69 2.36 -12.94
C ASN A 24 3.99 1.74 -14.16
N THR A 25 4.30 0.50 -14.50
CA THR A 25 3.83 -0.13 -15.75
C THR A 25 2.78 -1.20 -15.51
N ASN A 26 2.75 -1.84 -14.34
CA ASN A 26 1.75 -2.84 -14.02
C ASN A 26 0.37 -2.18 -13.78
N PRO A 27 -0.67 -2.53 -14.57
CA PRO A 27 -2.02 -1.98 -14.41
C PRO A 27 -2.62 -2.17 -13.01
N ALA A 28 -2.29 -3.25 -12.30
CA ALA A 28 -2.79 -3.49 -10.94
C ALA A 28 -2.30 -2.40 -9.97
N TYR A 29 -1.03 -2.00 -10.05
CA TYR A 29 -0.47 -0.96 -9.19
C TYR A 29 -0.99 0.43 -9.56
N ILE A 30 -1.16 0.69 -10.87
CA ILE A 30 -1.79 1.92 -11.34
C ILE A 30 -3.22 2.02 -10.81
N GLY A 31 -4.01 0.95 -10.96
CA GLY A 31 -5.39 0.89 -10.47
C GLY A 31 -5.49 1.08 -8.96
N ALA A 32 -4.60 0.43 -8.18
CA ALA A 32 -4.55 0.60 -6.74
C ALA A 32 -4.26 2.06 -6.33
N ARG A 33 -3.27 2.71 -6.96
CA ARG A 33 -2.95 4.12 -6.70
C ARG A 33 -4.13 5.05 -7.01
N VAL A 34 -4.80 4.85 -8.14
CA VAL A 34 -6.00 5.62 -8.52
C VAL A 34 -7.14 5.41 -7.52
N GLY A 35 -7.34 4.19 -7.05
CA GLY A 35 -8.36 3.88 -6.03
C GLY A 35 -8.07 4.58 -4.71
N ILE A 36 -6.81 4.53 -4.25
CA ILE A 36 -6.35 5.21 -3.04
C ILE A 36 -6.55 6.72 -3.17
N ASP A 37 -6.06 7.33 -4.25
CA ASP A 37 -6.18 8.78 -4.49
C ASP A 37 -7.63 9.25 -4.44
N ARG A 38 -8.51 8.55 -5.16
CA ARG A 38 -9.94 8.89 -5.16
C ARG A 38 -10.54 8.77 -3.78
N MET A 39 -10.23 7.74 -3.01
CA MET A 39 -10.81 7.56 -1.68
C MET A 39 -10.35 8.66 -0.72
N ILE A 40 -9.05 8.96 -0.66
CA ILE A 40 -8.51 9.94 0.29
C ILE A 40 -8.85 11.38 -0.08
N GLU A 41 -9.08 11.68 -1.37
CA GLU A 41 -9.58 12.99 -1.80
C GLU A 41 -10.95 13.32 -1.19
N HIS A 42 -11.79 12.33 -0.86
CA HIS A 42 -13.06 12.55 -0.15
C HIS A 42 -12.86 13.11 1.27
N PHE A 43 -11.66 12.96 1.82
CA PHE A 43 -11.26 13.50 3.12
C PHE A 43 -10.39 14.76 3.00
N GLY A 44 -10.30 15.38 1.82
CA GLY A 44 -9.45 16.57 1.59
C GLY A 44 -7.94 16.27 1.62
N CYS A 45 -7.56 14.99 1.57
CA CYS A 45 -6.19 14.52 1.70
C CYS A 45 -5.58 14.14 0.34
N ARG A 46 -4.25 13.97 0.30
CA ARG A 46 -3.52 13.48 -0.89
C ARG A 46 -2.46 12.47 -0.49
N ALA A 47 -2.27 11.45 -1.33
CA ALA A 47 -1.21 10.47 -1.15
C ALA A 47 0.09 10.97 -1.78
N VAL A 48 1.21 10.54 -1.22
CA VAL A 48 2.52 10.68 -1.83
C VAL A 48 2.93 9.32 -2.38
N HIS A 49 3.02 9.24 -3.70
CA HIS A 49 3.40 8.00 -4.39
C HIS A 49 4.92 7.91 -4.54
N TYR A 50 5.48 6.79 -4.07
CA TYR A 50 6.87 6.44 -4.21
C TYR A 50 7.00 5.19 -5.08
N VAL A 51 7.69 5.34 -6.21
CA VAL A 51 7.80 4.27 -7.19
C VAL A 51 9.24 4.21 -7.68
N PRO A 52 9.88 3.02 -7.69
CA PRO A 52 11.19 2.84 -8.30
C PRO A 52 11.20 3.30 -9.76
N ARG A 53 12.27 3.97 -10.16
CA ARG A 53 12.56 4.32 -11.56
C ARG A 53 12.81 3.05 -12.37
N ARG A 54 13.56 2.10 -11.80
CA ARG A 54 13.75 0.79 -12.39
C ARG A 54 12.69 -0.17 -11.82
N PRO A 55 11.86 -0.82 -12.65
CA PRO A 55 10.85 -1.74 -12.16
C PRO A 55 11.43 -2.80 -11.23
N ASP A 56 10.75 -3.00 -10.10
CA ASP A 56 11.03 -4.07 -9.15
C ASP A 56 12.42 -3.98 -8.49
N ASP A 57 13.01 -2.77 -8.47
CA ASP A 57 14.30 -2.51 -7.82
C ASP A 57 14.16 -2.46 -6.30
N VAL A 58 14.68 -3.50 -5.65
CA VAL A 58 14.68 -3.64 -4.19
C VAL A 58 15.46 -2.52 -3.49
N GLY A 59 16.64 -2.15 -4.00
CA GLY A 59 17.49 -1.14 -3.36
C GLY A 59 16.86 0.25 -3.45
N GLU A 60 16.24 0.55 -4.58
CA GLU A 60 15.48 1.79 -4.75
C GLU A 60 14.24 1.80 -3.86
N GLN A 61 13.50 0.69 -3.74
CA GLN A 61 12.34 0.64 -2.84
C GLN A 61 12.75 0.82 -1.36
N ILE A 62 13.88 0.25 -0.92
CA ILE A 62 14.44 0.51 0.43
C ILE A 62 14.70 2.00 0.64
N THR A 63 15.35 2.64 -0.35
CA THR A 63 15.63 4.09 -0.29
C THR A 63 14.35 4.93 -0.26
N LEU A 64 13.31 4.49 -0.96
CA LEU A 64 12.00 5.14 -0.98
C LEU A 64 11.24 4.98 0.34
N VAL A 65 11.40 3.85 1.04
CA VAL A 65 10.87 3.67 2.41
C VAL A 65 11.46 4.72 3.34
N SER A 66 12.79 4.89 3.36
CA SER A 66 13.43 5.91 4.19
C SER A 66 12.91 7.31 3.87
N LYS A 67 12.80 7.65 2.58
CA LYS A 67 12.23 8.95 2.13
C LYS A 67 10.76 9.14 2.47
N ALA A 68 10.00 8.06 2.60
CA ALA A 68 8.62 8.11 3.06
C ALA A 68 8.59 8.41 4.56
N LEU A 69 9.37 7.69 5.36
CA LEU A 69 9.46 7.89 6.81
C LEU A 69 9.99 9.28 7.21
N ASP A 70 10.91 9.87 6.43
CA ASP A 70 11.39 11.25 6.64
C ASP A 70 10.25 12.29 6.60
N ARG A 71 9.11 11.95 5.97
CA ARG A 71 7.92 12.80 5.92
C ARG A 71 6.90 12.51 7.02
N ILE A 72 7.16 11.53 7.88
CA ILE A 72 6.32 11.14 9.02
C ILE A 72 4.84 10.95 8.58
N PRO A 73 4.55 10.02 7.66
CA PRO A 73 3.19 9.80 7.19
C PRO A 73 2.36 9.11 8.29
N ASP A 74 1.05 9.38 8.28
CA ASP A 74 0.10 8.75 9.20
C ASP A 74 -0.08 7.25 8.92
N ALA A 75 0.17 6.80 7.69
CA ALA A 75 0.27 5.39 7.34
C ALA A 75 1.08 5.17 6.04
N ILE A 76 1.56 3.93 5.89
CA ILE A 76 2.20 3.44 4.67
C ILE A 76 1.34 2.33 4.05
N ILE A 77 1.04 2.45 2.76
CA ILE A 77 0.48 1.39 1.94
C ILE A 77 1.58 0.91 1.00
N MET A 78 1.92 -0.37 1.00
CA MET A 78 3.05 -0.91 0.25
C MET A 78 2.70 -2.15 -0.56
N CYS A 79 3.25 -2.24 -1.77
CA CYS A 79 3.44 -3.49 -2.48
C CYS A 79 4.94 -3.80 -2.56
N PRO A 80 5.45 -4.78 -1.80
CA PRO A 80 6.88 -5.05 -1.64
C PRO A 80 7.50 -5.66 -2.91
N THR A 81 8.66 -5.16 -3.35
CA THR A 81 9.41 -5.71 -4.50
C THR A 81 9.97 -7.10 -4.25
N HIS A 82 10.12 -7.51 -3.00
CA HIS A 82 10.67 -8.83 -2.64
C HIS A 82 10.13 -9.30 -1.28
N PRO A 83 9.83 -10.60 -1.12
CA PRO A 83 9.26 -11.14 0.13
C PRO A 83 10.18 -11.06 1.37
N THR A 84 11.49 -10.91 1.18
CA THR A 84 12.51 -11.06 2.25
C THR A 84 13.57 -9.97 2.25
N ARG A 85 13.99 -9.50 1.08
CA ARG A 85 15.07 -8.51 0.95
C ARG A 85 14.70 -7.08 1.38
N LEU A 86 13.47 -6.87 1.85
CA LEU A 86 13.00 -5.61 2.43
C LEU A 86 12.95 -5.67 3.96
N ALA A 87 13.38 -6.77 4.60
CA ALA A 87 13.22 -6.99 6.04
C ALA A 87 13.69 -5.80 6.91
N GLU A 88 14.85 -5.23 6.63
CA GLU A 88 15.37 -4.06 7.37
C GLU A 88 14.50 -2.81 7.17
N ALA A 89 14.01 -2.58 5.95
CA ALA A 89 13.13 -1.46 5.65
C ALA A 89 11.76 -1.62 6.34
N ILE A 90 11.20 -2.84 6.35
CA ILE A 90 9.95 -3.15 7.06
C ILE A 90 10.12 -2.96 8.57
N GLN A 91 11.23 -3.44 9.15
CA GLN A 91 11.56 -3.21 10.56
C GLN A 91 11.71 -1.71 10.88
N SER A 92 12.25 -0.91 9.96
CA SER A 92 12.34 0.55 10.15
C SER A 92 10.97 1.22 10.19
N ILE A 93 10.00 0.73 9.40
CA ILE A 93 8.61 1.20 9.45
C ILE A 93 7.98 0.82 10.79
N GLU A 94 8.09 -0.44 11.21
CA GLU A 94 7.57 -0.90 12.50
C GLU A 94 8.15 -0.10 13.68
N ALA A 95 9.48 0.10 13.69
CA ALA A 95 10.17 0.86 14.74
C ALA A 95 9.76 2.34 14.78
N SER A 96 9.31 2.92 13.66
CA SER A 96 8.79 4.29 13.61
C SER A 96 7.39 4.44 14.22
N GLY A 97 6.66 3.32 14.39
CA GLY A 97 5.26 3.33 14.81
C GLY A 97 4.26 3.67 13.70
N THR A 98 4.71 3.92 12.47
CA THR A 98 3.81 4.16 11.33
C THR A 98 3.07 2.88 10.94
N PRO A 99 1.72 2.88 10.94
CA PRO A 99 0.93 1.74 10.48
C PRO A 99 1.25 1.35 9.04
N LEU A 100 1.50 0.05 8.82
CA LEU A 100 1.81 -0.54 7.53
C LEU A 100 0.63 -1.38 7.02
N PHE A 101 0.26 -1.19 5.77
CA PHE A 101 -0.70 -2.01 5.04
C PHE A 101 -0.06 -2.56 3.78
N PHE A 102 -0.24 -3.85 3.52
CA PHE A 102 0.18 -4.46 2.27
C PHE A 102 -0.97 -4.56 1.27
N PHE A 103 -0.62 -4.58 -0.01
CA PHE A 103 -1.54 -4.96 -1.07
C PHE A 103 -0.85 -5.76 -2.17
N VAL A 104 -1.60 -6.63 -2.85
CA VAL A 104 -1.16 -7.60 -3.87
C VAL A 104 -0.23 -8.69 -3.34
N SER A 105 0.73 -8.35 -2.50
CA SER A 105 1.68 -9.28 -1.90
C SER A 105 2.18 -8.73 -0.58
N GLU A 106 2.60 -9.60 0.33
CA GLU A 106 3.24 -9.25 1.60
C GLU A 106 4.69 -9.75 1.67
N THR A 107 5.40 -9.36 2.73
CA THR A 107 6.69 -9.92 3.10
C THR A 107 6.52 -11.07 4.09
N GLU A 108 7.52 -11.96 4.23
CA GLU A 108 7.49 -13.06 5.22
C GLU A 108 7.38 -12.53 6.67
N LEU A 109 7.94 -11.35 6.91
CA LEU A 109 7.69 -10.57 8.11
C LEU A 109 6.42 -9.75 7.89
N SER A 110 5.39 -9.92 8.72
CA SER A 110 4.14 -9.15 8.57
C SER A 110 3.79 -8.39 9.86
N PRO A 111 4.50 -7.28 10.15
CA PRO A 111 4.03 -6.30 11.15
C PRO A 111 2.86 -5.46 10.61
N ALA A 112 2.37 -5.77 9.40
CA ALA A 112 1.31 -5.03 8.75
C ALA A 112 -0.02 -5.25 9.47
N VAL A 113 -0.82 -4.20 9.52
CA VAL A 113 -2.19 -4.24 10.05
C VAL A 113 -3.08 -5.15 9.18
N SER A 114 -2.83 -5.17 7.88
CA SER A 114 -3.55 -6.00 6.91
C SER A 114 -2.78 -6.13 5.60
N CYS A 115 -3.02 -7.23 4.87
CA CYS A 115 -2.64 -7.41 3.48
C CYS A 115 -3.90 -7.62 2.63
N ILE A 116 -4.08 -6.80 1.59
CA ILE A 116 -5.22 -6.88 0.67
C ILE A 116 -4.74 -7.46 -0.66
N GLY A 117 -5.13 -8.69 -0.97
CA GLY A 117 -4.70 -9.39 -2.18
C GLY A 117 -5.67 -10.48 -2.61
N SER A 118 -5.24 -11.27 -3.58
CA SER A 118 -5.92 -12.50 -3.98
C SER A 118 -5.48 -13.66 -3.10
N ASP A 119 -6.32 -14.69 -3.01
CA ASP A 119 -5.90 -16.00 -2.53
C ASP A 119 -5.21 -16.72 -3.69
N ASP A 120 -3.88 -16.70 -3.70
CA ASP A 120 -3.07 -17.24 -4.79
C ASP A 120 -3.16 -18.77 -4.88
N GLU A 121 -3.44 -19.47 -3.78
CA GLU A 121 -3.65 -20.92 -3.78
C GLU A 121 -4.99 -21.26 -4.43
N ALA A 122 -6.07 -20.61 -4.00
CA ALA A 122 -7.38 -20.81 -4.60
C ALA A 122 -7.39 -20.39 -6.09
N LEU A 123 -6.69 -19.30 -6.43
CA LEU A 123 -6.51 -18.88 -7.82
C LEU A 123 -5.78 -19.94 -8.64
N GLY A 124 -4.65 -20.44 -8.14
CA GLY A 124 -3.87 -21.49 -8.80
C GLY A 124 -4.66 -22.77 -8.99
N HIS A 125 -5.42 -23.19 -7.97
CA HIS A 125 -6.31 -24.35 -8.03
C HIS A 125 -7.38 -24.16 -9.10
N ALA A 126 -8.10 -23.05 -9.08
CA ALA A 126 -9.13 -22.76 -10.07
C ALA A 126 -8.57 -22.70 -11.50
N MET A 127 -7.36 -22.15 -11.71
CA MET A 127 -6.69 -22.16 -12.99
C MET A 127 -6.38 -23.59 -13.46
N ALA A 128 -5.84 -24.43 -12.58
CA ALA A 128 -5.49 -25.81 -12.88
C ALA A 128 -6.73 -26.65 -13.21
N GLU A 129 -7.81 -26.54 -12.44
CA GLU A 129 -9.08 -27.24 -12.70
C GLU A 129 -9.65 -26.88 -14.08
N ARG A 130 -9.63 -25.58 -14.43
CA ARG A 130 -10.13 -25.11 -15.74
C ARG A 130 -9.27 -25.61 -16.90
N LEU A 131 -7.95 -25.63 -16.71
CA LEU A 131 -7.02 -26.15 -17.69
C LEU A 131 -7.23 -27.66 -17.91
N ALA A 132 -7.28 -28.43 -16.83
CA ALA A 132 -7.49 -29.88 -16.86
C ALA A 132 -8.81 -30.24 -17.56
N GLY A 133 -9.91 -29.58 -17.15
CA GLY A 133 -11.21 -29.76 -17.78
C GLY A 133 -11.25 -29.37 -19.27
N HIS A 134 -10.42 -28.41 -19.71
CA HIS A 134 -10.31 -28.05 -21.13
C HIS A 134 -9.45 -29.05 -21.93
N LEU A 135 -8.46 -29.67 -21.29
CA LEU A 135 -7.56 -30.66 -21.90
C LEU A 135 -8.10 -32.10 -21.83
N GLU A 136 -9.31 -32.31 -21.29
CA GLU A 136 -9.92 -33.64 -21.07
C GLU A 136 -9.10 -34.56 -20.16
N GLY A 137 -8.31 -33.98 -19.24
CA GLY A 137 -7.47 -34.67 -18.26
C GLY A 137 -7.95 -34.51 -16.83
#